data_AF-A0A2A7UVP0-F1
#
_entry.id   AF-A0A2A7UVP0-F1
#
_cell.length_a   1.000
_cell.length_b   1.000
_cell.length_c   1.000
_cell.angle_alpha   90.00
_cell.angle_beta   90.00
_cell.angle_gamma   90.00
#
_symmetry.space_group_name_H-M   'P 1'
#
loop_
_entity.id
_entity.type
_entity.pdbx_description
1 polymer ?
#
loop_
_entity_poly.entity_id
_entity_poly.type
_entity_poly.pdbx_seq_one_letter_code
_entity_poly.pdbx_strand_id
1 'polypeptide(L)'
;MRDRATHQATVVTHENPAAASAPEWVLASKYEELTGVTRETVKQRKKTGTWKIGQQVAVVSRRLYVNIKAADQWIKDQSSKHHPA
;
A
#
# COMPACT_ATOMS: atom_id res chain seq x y z
N MET A 1 35.80 18.64 -13.03
CA MET A 1 34.39 18.44 -13.44
C MET A 1 34.19 16.97 -13.75
N ARG A 2 33.51 16.23 -12.86
CA ARG A 2 32.93 14.89 -13.07
C ARG A 2 32.29 14.44 -11.76
N ASP A 3 31.12 14.96 -11.49
CA ASP A 3 30.23 14.58 -10.40
C ASP A 3 29.68 13.18 -10.67
N ARG A 4 30.18 12.17 -9.95
CA ARG A 4 29.63 10.81 -10.00
C ARG A 4 28.62 10.65 -8.85
N ALA A 5 27.38 11.06 -9.13
CA ALA A 5 26.23 10.78 -8.28
C ALA A 5 26.08 9.26 -8.11
N THR A 6 26.48 8.77 -6.94
CA THR A 6 26.23 7.38 -6.52
C THR A 6 24.80 7.33 -6.01
N HIS A 7 23.87 6.92 -6.87
CA HIS A 7 22.53 6.54 -6.46
C HIS A 7 22.65 5.23 -5.67
N GLN A 8 22.71 5.34 -4.34
CA GLN A 8 22.50 4.19 -3.47
C GLN A 8 21.03 3.77 -3.62
N ALA A 9 20.78 2.79 -4.49
CA ALA A 9 19.58 1.99 -4.47
C ALA A 9 19.62 1.14 -3.20
N THR A 10 19.02 1.64 -2.13
CA THR A 10 18.78 0.86 -0.92
C THR A 10 17.83 -0.27 -1.27
N VAL A 11 18.39 -1.46 -1.48
CA VAL A 11 17.67 -2.72 -1.45
C VAL A 11 16.98 -2.84 -0.10
N VAL A 12 15.68 -2.54 -0.07
CA VAL A 12 14.83 -2.82 1.09
C VAL A 12 14.52 -4.31 1.05
N THR A 13 15.45 -5.11 1.58
CA THR A 13 15.21 -6.49 2.00
C THR A 13 14.18 -6.45 3.11
N HIS A 14 12.92 -6.78 2.78
CA HIS A 14 11.89 -7.03 3.78
C HIS A 14 11.51 -8.51 3.75
N GLU A 15 12.49 -9.40 3.88
CA GLU A 15 12.24 -10.79 4.21
C GLU A 15 12.25 -10.93 5.73
N ASN A 16 11.13 -10.59 6.36
CA ASN A 16 10.85 -11.03 7.73
C ASN A 16 9.74 -12.12 7.68
N PRO A 17 10.10 -13.41 7.58
CA PRO A 17 9.13 -14.50 7.53
C PRO A 17 8.41 -14.79 8.86
N ALA A 18 8.55 -13.95 9.91
CA ALA A 18 7.96 -14.19 11.24
C ALA A 18 6.59 -13.53 11.50
N ALA A 19 6.02 -12.77 10.55
CA ALA A 19 4.78 -12.00 10.79
C ALA A 19 3.50 -12.70 10.28
N ALA A 20 3.26 -13.95 10.72
CA ALA A 20 2.11 -14.74 10.30
C ALA A 20 0.72 -14.15 10.69
N SER A 21 0.63 -13.11 11.55
CA SER A 21 -0.68 -12.61 12.02
C SER A 21 -0.82 -11.07 12.12
N ALA A 22 0.20 -10.28 11.75
CA ALA A 22 0.09 -8.84 11.82
C ALA A 22 -0.44 -8.24 10.50
N PRO A 23 -1.26 -7.16 10.56
CA PRO A 23 -1.55 -6.35 9.38
C PRO A 23 -0.27 -5.68 8.87
N GLU A 24 0.09 -5.92 7.61
CA GLU A 24 1.30 -5.35 7.01
C GLU A 24 1.00 -3.92 6.55
N TRP A 25 1.27 -2.96 7.44
CA TRP A 25 1.15 -1.53 7.16
C TRP A 25 2.40 -1.01 6.48
N VAL A 26 2.27 -0.63 5.22
CA VAL A 26 3.38 -0.05 4.44
C VAL A 26 3.08 1.38 4.04
N LEU A 27 4.11 2.19 3.79
CA LEU A 27 3.92 3.53 3.24
C LEU A 27 3.23 3.45 1.88
N ALA A 28 2.40 4.44 1.56
CA ALA A 28 1.74 4.52 0.26
C ALA A 28 2.74 4.47 -0.91
N SER A 29 3.93 5.06 -0.76
CA SER A 29 5.02 4.95 -1.74
C SER A 29 5.51 3.51 -1.92
N LYS A 30 5.65 2.75 -0.83
CA LYS A 30 6.08 1.35 -0.90
C LYS A 30 4.96 0.43 -1.41
N TYR A 31 3.71 0.75 -1.08
CA TYR A 31 2.54 0.03 -1.59
C TYR A 31 2.44 0.11 -3.12
N GLU A 32 2.71 1.29 -3.68
CA GLU A 32 2.78 1.51 -5.13
C GLU A 32 3.84 0.63 -5.79
N GLU A 33 5.02 0.49 -5.18
CA GLU A 33 6.06 -0.41 -5.69
C GLU A 33 5.68 -1.89 -5.60
N LEU A 34 5.00 -2.31 -4.52
CA LEU A 34 4.67 -3.72 -4.27
C LEU A 34 3.47 -4.20 -5.09
N THR A 35 2.46 -3.35 -5.27
CA THR A 35 1.18 -3.74 -5.89
C THR A 35 0.92 -3.08 -7.23
N GLY A 36 1.75 -2.10 -7.62
CA GLY A 36 1.49 -1.25 -8.79
C GLY A 36 0.32 -0.27 -8.59
N VAL A 37 -0.36 -0.27 -7.45
CA VAL A 37 -1.48 0.63 -7.18
C VAL A 37 -0.94 2.01 -6.83
N THR A 38 -1.20 2.98 -7.71
CA THR A 38 -0.69 4.33 -7.53
C THR A 38 -1.22 5.02 -6.27
N ARG A 39 -0.39 5.90 -5.70
CA ARG A 39 -0.78 6.79 -4.59
C ARG A 39 -2.03 7.64 -4.90
N GLU A 40 -2.23 7.98 -6.17
CA GLU A 40 -3.44 8.65 -6.68
C GLU A 40 -4.68 7.77 -6.45
N THR A 41 -4.58 6.49 -6.79
CA THR A 41 -5.64 5.49 -6.55
C THR A 41 -5.95 5.36 -5.06
N VAL A 42 -4.93 5.32 -4.20
CA VAL A 42 -5.11 5.29 -2.73
C VAL A 42 -5.85 6.54 -2.24
N LYS A 43 -5.45 7.73 -2.72
CA LYS A 43 -6.13 9.00 -2.41
C LYS A 43 -7.57 9.02 -2.91
N GLN A 44 -7.82 8.54 -4.12
CA GLN A 44 -9.15 8.47 -4.70
C GLN A 44 -10.03 7.53 -3.88
N ARG A 45 -9.56 6.30 -3.56
CA ARG A 45 -10.30 5.35 -2.72
C ARG A 45 -10.57 5.88 -1.31
N LYS A 46 -9.65 6.66 -0.74
CA LYS A 46 -9.88 7.39 0.51
C LYS A 46 -10.97 8.46 0.32
N LYS A 47 -10.90 9.25 -0.76
CA LYS A 47 -11.86 10.32 -1.07
C LYS A 47 -13.27 9.79 -1.32
N THR A 48 -13.39 8.66 -2.01
CA THR A 48 -14.66 7.96 -2.27
C THR A 48 -15.25 7.30 -1.01
N GLY A 49 -14.52 7.31 0.13
CA GLY A 49 -14.96 6.68 1.37
C GLY A 49 -14.85 5.15 1.38
N THR A 50 -14.33 4.59 0.30
CA THR A 50 -14.12 3.15 0.11
C THR A 50 -13.04 2.60 1.02
N TRP A 51 -11.97 3.38 1.23
CA TRP A 51 -10.85 3.01 2.09
C TRP A 51 -10.95 3.74 3.43
N LYS A 52 -11.27 2.99 4.50
CA LYS A 52 -11.43 3.55 5.84
C LYS A 52 -10.09 3.77 6.53
N ILE A 53 -9.97 4.93 7.20
CA ILE A 53 -8.84 5.27 8.05
C ILE A 53 -8.85 4.36 9.30
N GLY A 54 -7.75 3.69 9.58
CA GLY A 54 -7.62 2.66 10.61
C GLY A 54 -7.87 1.21 10.12
N GLN A 55 -8.36 1.02 8.90
CA GLN A 55 -8.66 -0.32 8.35
C GLN A 55 -7.81 -0.64 7.12
N GLN A 56 -7.99 0.10 6.03
CA GLN A 56 -7.22 -0.06 4.78
C GLN A 56 -6.13 1.00 4.66
N VAL A 57 -6.39 2.21 5.14
CA VAL A 57 -5.44 3.31 5.18
C VAL A 57 -5.26 3.79 6.60
N ALA A 58 -4.11 4.33 6.96
CA ALA A 58 -3.89 4.99 8.24
C ALA A 58 -2.99 6.20 8.01
N VAL A 59 -3.26 7.30 8.70
CA VAL A 59 -2.38 8.47 8.69
C VAL A 59 -1.70 8.53 10.04
N VAL A 60 -0.40 8.25 10.08
CA VAL A 60 0.39 8.26 11.32
C VAL A 60 1.52 9.26 11.11
N SER A 61 1.66 10.23 12.03
CA SER A 61 2.73 11.23 11.98
C SER A 61 2.85 11.93 10.62
N ARG A 62 1.72 12.36 10.06
CA ARG A 62 1.57 12.98 8.72
C ARG A 62 1.96 12.10 7.53
N ARG A 63 2.30 10.84 7.75
CA ARG A 63 2.58 9.86 6.68
C ARG A 63 1.38 8.95 6.44
N LEU A 64 1.13 8.64 5.17
CA LEU A 64 0.05 7.75 4.74
C LEU A 64 0.57 6.31 4.65
N TYR A 65 -0.04 5.45 5.45
CA TYR A 65 0.16 4.02 5.47
C TYR A 65 -1.05 3.32 4.85
N VAL A 66 -0.78 2.21 4.19
CA VAL A 66 -1.77 1.32 3.57
C VAL A 66 -1.54 -0.07 4.15
N ASN A 67 -2.62 -0.70 4.61
CA ASN A 67 -2.60 -2.08 5.06
C ASN A 67 -2.75 -2.98 3.83
N ILE A 68 -1.70 -3.72 3.49
CA ILE A 68 -1.67 -4.57 2.29
C ILE A 68 -2.75 -5.65 2.37
N LYS A 69 -2.90 -6.31 3.53
CA LYS A 69 -3.88 -7.39 3.71
C LYS A 69 -5.31 -6.87 3.54
N ALA A 70 -5.65 -5.75 4.20
CA ALA A 70 -6.98 -5.17 4.09
C ALA A 70 -7.26 -4.62 2.68
N ALA A 71 -6.25 -4.05 2.02
CA ALA A 71 -6.37 -3.55 0.65
C ALA A 71 -6.56 -4.70 -0.35
N ASP A 72 -5.78 -5.78 -0.26
CA ASP A 72 -5.90 -6.98 -1.10
C ASP A 72 -7.25 -7.67 -0.90
N GLN A 73 -7.67 -7.87 0.35
CA GLN A 73 -8.98 -8.42 0.68
C GLN A 73 -10.12 -7.59 0.07
N TRP A 74 -10.01 -6.26 0.14
CA TRP A 74 -11.00 -5.39 -0.49
C TRP A 74 -11.01 -5.52 -2.02
N ILE A 75 -9.85 -5.59 -2.66
CA ILE A 75 -9.77 -5.79 -4.12
C ILE A 75 -10.45 -7.12 -4.52
N LYS A 76 -10.20 -8.19 -3.76
CA LYS A 76 -10.85 -9.50 -3.94
C LYS A 76 -12.36 -9.46 -3.71
N ASP A 77 -12.82 -8.69 -2.72
CA ASP A 77 -14.25 -8.48 -2.49
C ASP A 77 -14.92 -7.76 -3.67
N GLN A 78 -14.24 -6.76 -4.25
CA GLN A 78 -14.76 -6.03 -5.41
C GLN A 78 -14.82 -6.88 -6.68
N SER A 79 -13.79 -7.70 -6.96
CA SER A 79 -13.84 -8.60 -8.12
C SER A 79 -14.96 -9.64 -8.00
N SER A 80 -15.39 -9.95 -6.78
CA SER A 80 -16.48 -10.88 -6.50
C SER A 80 -17.87 -10.24 -6.55
N LYS A 81 -17.98 -8.90 -6.44
CA LYS A 81 -19.27 -8.17 -6.51
C LYS A 81 -19.74 -7.87 -7.94
N HIS A 82 -18.97 -8.20 -8.98
CA HIS A 82 -19.36 -7.97 -10.37
C HIS A 82 -20.14 -9.14 -10.99
N HIS A 83 -21.12 -9.68 -10.25
CA HIS A 83 -22.16 -10.56 -10.79
C HIS A 83 -23.45 -10.31 -10.01
N PRO A 84 -24.49 -9.81 -10.69
CA PRO A 84 -25.40 -10.67 -11.48
C PRO A 84 -25.55 -10.13 -12.93
N ALA A 85 -25.44 -11.00 -13.93
CA ALA A 85 -26.51 -11.80 -14.55
C ALA A 85 -27.36 -10.98 -15.53
#